data_AF-A0A7Y7NP84-F1
#
_entry.id   AF-A0A7Y7NP84-F1
#
_cell.length_a   1.000
_cell.length_b   1.000
_cell.length_c   1.000
_cell.angle_alpha   90.00
_cell.angle_beta   90.00
_cell.angle_gamma   90.00
#
_symmetry.space_group_name_H-M   'P 1'
#
loop_
_entity.id
_entity.type
_entity.pdbx_description
1 polymer ?
#
loop_
_entity_poly.entity_id
_entity_poly.type
_entity_poly.pdbx_seq_one_letter_code
_entity_poly.pdbx_strand_id
1 'polypeptide(L)'
;MLKKVNFYTQFAEETMSQQGDVCYTFEAALEMAINMENDGFRGYIDALRIVKSKQARELLKEAALDELAHKYELEKALIDGHTAEGALEKPLPTMNLDAVLAKRELTPNSDVREALAYSIHMEHSAIAFYRKMAAACAGAPMAKLMERLVADESRHLQQLEDMYEDHYMTEN
;
A
#
# COMPACT_ATOMS: atom_id res chain seq x y z
N MET A 1 -11.49 -8.69 -30.63
CA MET A 1 -10.91 -8.71 -29.28
C MET A 1 -11.30 -7.43 -28.58
N LEU A 2 -12.18 -7.53 -27.58
CA LEU A 2 -12.71 -6.38 -26.83
C LEU A 2 -11.61 -5.87 -25.89
N LYS A 3 -11.26 -4.58 -26.03
CA LYS A 3 -10.44 -3.88 -25.03
C LYS A 3 -11.21 -3.91 -23.71
N LYS A 4 -10.72 -4.66 -22.72
CA LYS A 4 -11.15 -4.49 -21.33
C LYS A 4 -10.62 -3.13 -20.89
N VAL A 5 -11.44 -2.10 -21.08
CA VAL A 5 -11.26 -0.83 -20.38
C VAL A 5 -11.51 -1.14 -18.91
N ASN A 6 -10.50 -0.90 -18.06
CA ASN A 6 -10.63 -1.07 -16.63
C ASN A 6 -11.52 0.07 -16.10
N PHE A 7 -12.84 -0.15 -16.12
CA PHE A 7 -13.83 0.84 -15.70
C PHE A 7 -13.55 1.36 -14.27
N TYR A 8 -12.91 0.55 -13.41
CA TYR A 8 -12.59 0.94 -12.04
C TYR A 8 -11.55 2.06 -11.93
N THR A 9 -10.54 2.09 -12.81
CA THR A 9 -9.50 3.14 -12.78
C THR A 9 -10.09 4.51 -13.10
N GLN A 10 -11.05 4.54 -14.02
CA GLN A 10 -11.75 5.76 -14.40
C GLN A 10 -12.78 6.22 -13.35
N PHE A 11 -13.46 5.28 -12.68
CA PHE A 11 -14.37 5.61 -11.58
C PHE A 11 -13.64 6.13 -10.32
N ALA A 12 -12.45 5.61 -10.01
CA ALA A 12 -11.62 6.10 -8.90
C ALA A 12 -11.06 7.50 -9.19
N GLU A 13 -10.59 7.76 -10.42
CA GLU A 13 -10.16 9.11 -10.83
C GLU A 13 -11.33 10.12 -10.85
N GLU A 14 -12.50 9.72 -11.34
CA GLU A 14 -13.67 10.61 -11.45
C GLU A 14 -14.28 10.97 -10.07
N THR A 15 -14.33 10.04 -9.13
CA THR A 15 -14.84 10.29 -7.76
C THR A 15 -13.89 11.15 -6.93
N MET A 16 -12.58 11.00 -7.09
CA MET A 16 -11.58 11.80 -6.38
C MET A 16 -11.48 13.25 -6.87
N SER A 17 -11.96 13.58 -8.07
CA SER A 17 -11.86 14.95 -8.62
C SER A 17 -12.98 15.90 -8.16
N GLN A 18 -14.05 15.39 -7.53
CA GLN A 18 -15.23 16.18 -7.18
C GLN A 18 -15.44 16.46 -5.68
N GLN A 19 -14.56 15.99 -4.80
CA GLN A 19 -14.62 16.31 -3.37
C GLN A 19 -13.59 17.36 -3.02
N GLY A 20 -13.97 18.64 -3.17
CA GLY A 20 -13.24 19.75 -2.55
C GLY A 20 -13.24 19.63 -1.03
N ASP A 21 -12.15 20.07 -0.40
CA ASP A 21 -11.90 20.50 1.00
C ASP A 21 -12.81 20.04 2.17
N VAL A 22 -13.50 18.91 2.08
CA VAL A 22 -14.34 18.39 3.16
C VAL A 22 -13.61 17.21 3.81
N CYS A 23 -13.17 17.42 5.05
CA CYS A 23 -12.62 16.40 5.92
C CYS A 23 -13.59 15.21 6.04
N TYR A 24 -13.06 13.99 6.04
CA TYR A 24 -13.85 12.77 6.21
C TYR A 24 -14.33 12.60 7.65
N THR A 25 -15.47 11.92 7.84
CA THR A 25 -15.81 11.38 9.17
C THR A 25 -14.84 10.26 9.54
N PHE A 26 -14.81 9.90 10.82
CA PHE A 26 -13.94 8.82 11.30
C PHE A 26 -14.27 7.49 10.60
N GLU A 27 -15.56 7.16 10.48
CA GLU A 27 -16.04 5.95 9.82
C GLU A 27 -15.68 5.94 8.34
N ALA A 28 -15.90 7.05 7.63
CA ALA A 28 -15.56 7.16 6.20
C ALA A 28 -14.05 7.03 5.97
N ALA A 29 -13.23 7.63 6.84
CA ALA A 29 -11.77 7.51 6.77
C ALA A 29 -11.31 6.05 6.95
N LEU A 30 -11.90 5.34 7.93
CA LEU A 30 -11.61 3.93 8.16
C LEU A 30 -12.07 3.04 7.01
N GLU A 31 -13.28 3.23 6.49
CA GLU A 31 -13.79 2.43 5.37
C GLU A 31 -12.92 2.58 4.12
N MET A 32 -12.45 3.79 3.83
CA MET A 32 -11.51 4.03 2.73
C MET A 32 -10.17 3.34 2.95
N ALA A 33 -9.61 3.41 4.16
CA ALA A 33 -8.37 2.70 4.50
C ALA A 33 -8.54 1.17 4.44
N ILE A 34 -9.64 0.62 4.97
CA ILE A 34 -9.97 -0.81 4.88
C ILE A 34 -10.03 -1.28 3.42
N ASN A 35 -10.63 -0.48 2.53
CA ASN A 35 -10.68 -0.80 1.11
C ASN A 35 -9.28 -0.78 0.49
N MET A 36 -8.42 0.19 0.86
CA MET A 36 -7.05 0.25 0.40
C MET A 36 -6.25 -0.99 0.79
N GLU A 37 -6.23 -1.34 2.08
CA GLU A 37 -5.56 -2.55 2.59
C GLU A 37 -6.13 -3.84 1.99
N ASN A 38 -7.45 -3.89 1.76
CA ASN A 38 -8.07 -5.04 1.12
C ASN A 38 -7.64 -5.17 -0.35
N ASP A 39 -7.49 -4.07 -1.08
CA ASP A 39 -7.04 -4.08 -2.45
C ASP A 39 -5.55 -4.46 -2.54
N GLY A 40 -4.72 -3.96 -1.62
CA GLY A 40 -3.32 -4.37 -1.44
C GLY A 40 -3.20 -5.87 -1.17
N PHE A 41 -3.87 -6.36 -0.12
CA PHE A 41 -3.96 -7.79 0.21
C PHE A 41 -4.39 -8.64 -0.98
N ARG A 42 -5.46 -8.27 -1.68
CA ARG A 42 -5.97 -9.04 -2.84
C ARG A 42 -4.99 -9.02 -4.00
N GLY A 43 -4.29 -7.91 -4.23
CA GLY A 43 -3.20 -7.81 -5.20
C GLY A 43 -2.13 -8.86 -4.95
N TYR A 44 -1.68 -9.00 -3.70
CA TYR A 44 -0.71 -10.03 -3.34
C TYR A 44 -1.27 -11.46 -3.44
N ILE A 45 -2.52 -11.70 -3.03
CA ILE A 45 -3.16 -13.01 -3.20
C ILE A 45 -3.25 -13.40 -4.69
N ASP A 46 -3.56 -12.47 -5.57
CA ASP A 46 -3.60 -12.73 -7.02
C ASP A 46 -2.20 -12.97 -7.59
N ALA A 47 -1.19 -12.22 -7.15
CA ALA A 47 0.22 -12.48 -7.48
C ALA A 47 0.67 -13.89 -7.03
N LEU A 48 0.30 -14.30 -5.82
CA LEU A 48 0.55 -15.65 -5.28
C LEU A 48 -0.16 -16.77 -6.04
N ARG A 49 -1.17 -16.48 -6.86
CA ARG A 49 -1.78 -17.49 -7.75
C ARG A 49 -1.03 -17.66 -9.05
N ILE A 50 -0.28 -16.64 -9.47
CA ILE A 50 0.40 -16.58 -10.76
C ILE A 50 1.85 -17.04 -10.63
N VAL A 51 2.61 -16.47 -9.68
CA VAL A 51 4.07 -16.66 -9.56
C VAL A 51 4.44 -18.07 -9.11
N LYS A 52 5.39 -18.70 -9.81
CA LYS A 52 5.86 -20.07 -9.48
C LYS A 52 7.12 -20.10 -8.62
N SER A 53 7.96 -19.08 -8.68
CA SER A 53 9.20 -19.00 -7.91
C SER A 53 8.89 -19.07 -6.40
N LYS A 54 9.46 -20.06 -5.70
CA LYS A 54 9.16 -20.27 -4.27
C LYS A 54 9.60 -19.07 -3.42
N GLN A 55 10.76 -18.51 -3.73
CA GLN A 55 11.32 -17.37 -3.00
C GLN A 55 10.50 -16.11 -3.24
N ALA A 56 10.10 -15.85 -4.49
CA ALA A 56 9.25 -14.69 -4.81
C ALA A 56 7.87 -14.81 -4.12
N ARG A 57 7.33 -16.03 -4.05
CA ARG A 57 6.08 -16.29 -3.33
C ARG A 57 6.19 -16.08 -1.82
N GLU A 58 7.35 -16.33 -1.21
CA GLU A 58 7.48 -16.08 0.23
C GLU A 58 7.46 -14.57 0.52
N LEU A 59 8.21 -13.79 -0.26
CA LEU A 59 8.18 -12.33 -0.19
C LEU A 59 6.75 -11.77 -0.36
N LEU A 60 6.05 -12.18 -1.43
CA LEU A 60 4.68 -11.71 -1.69
C LEU A 60 3.70 -12.15 -0.58
N LYS A 61 3.97 -13.26 0.09
CA LYS A 61 3.16 -13.74 1.21
C LYS A 61 3.41 -12.91 2.47
N GLU A 62 4.65 -12.54 2.75
CA GLU A 62 4.98 -11.64 3.86
C GLU A 62 4.26 -10.30 3.69
N ALA A 63 4.40 -9.66 2.52
CA ALA A 63 3.70 -8.41 2.24
C ALA A 63 2.17 -8.55 2.31
N ALA A 64 1.59 -9.67 1.84
CA ALA A 64 0.17 -9.93 2.01
C ALA A 64 -0.27 -10.02 3.49
N LEU A 65 0.60 -10.51 4.38
CA LEU A 65 0.28 -10.62 5.79
C LEU A 65 0.30 -9.25 6.49
N ASP A 66 1.19 -8.35 6.05
CA ASP A 66 1.26 -6.97 6.55
C ASP A 66 -0.05 -6.22 6.23
N GLU A 67 -0.48 -6.24 4.96
CA GLU A 67 -1.75 -5.65 4.50
C GLU A 67 -2.97 -6.22 5.24
N LEU A 68 -2.97 -7.55 5.47
CA LEU A 68 -4.03 -8.20 6.22
C LEU A 68 -4.07 -7.77 7.69
N ALA A 69 -2.90 -7.53 8.29
CA ALA A 69 -2.81 -7.05 9.67
C ALA A 69 -3.35 -5.62 9.79
N HIS A 70 -2.97 -4.73 8.88
CA HIS A 70 -3.52 -3.37 8.82
C HIS A 70 -5.03 -3.38 8.62
N LYS A 71 -5.54 -4.16 7.66
CA LYS A 71 -6.98 -4.32 7.43
C LYS A 71 -7.71 -4.76 8.71
N TYR A 72 -7.17 -5.74 9.42
CA TYR A 72 -7.75 -6.23 10.67
C TYR A 72 -7.80 -5.13 11.74
N GLU A 73 -6.71 -4.38 11.93
CA GLU A 73 -6.67 -3.28 12.91
C GLU A 73 -7.70 -2.20 12.59
N LEU A 74 -7.87 -1.85 11.31
CA LEU A 74 -8.83 -0.84 10.88
C LEU A 74 -10.29 -1.31 11.02
N GLU A 75 -10.60 -2.56 10.65
CA GLU A 75 -11.92 -3.15 10.86
C GLU A 75 -12.28 -3.21 12.34
N LYS A 76 -11.30 -3.55 13.19
CA LYS A 76 -11.47 -3.52 14.65
C LYS A 76 -11.74 -2.11 15.16
N ALA A 77 -10.99 -1.12 14.69
CA ALA A 77 -11.19 0.29 15.06
C ALA A 77 -12.58 0.81 14.65
N LEU A 78 -13.12 0.34 13.53
CA LEU A 78 -14.47 0.68 13.07
C LEU A 78 -15.55 0.14 14.02
N ILE A 79 -15.37 -1.08 14.52
CA ILE A 79 -16.29 -1.69 15.51
C ILE A 79 -16.19 -0.97 16.86
N ASP A 80 -14.96 -0.66 17.29
CA ASP A 80 -14.70 -0.07 18.60
C ASP A 80 -15.00 1.44 18.65
N GLY A 81 -15.14 2.11 17.50
CA GLY A 81 -15.40 3.55 17.39
C GLY A 81 -14.19 4.43 17.74
N HIS A 82 -13.00 3.84 17.86
CA HIS A 82 -11.74 4.54 18.12
C HIS A 82 -10.56 3.68 17.68
N THR A 83 -9.42 4.32 17.39
CA THR A 83 -8.17 3.63 17.08
C THR A 83 -7.43 3.24 18.35
N ALA A 84 -6.62 2.18 18.31
CA ALA A 84 -5.71 1.87 19.40
C ALA A 84 -4.78 3.06 19.70
N GLU A 85 -4.59 3.36 20.98
CA GLU A 85 -3.62 4.37 21.42
C GLU A 85 -2.20 3.87 21.19
N GLY A 86 -1.36 4.71 20.60
CA GLY A 86 0.04 4.40 20.31
C GLY A 86 0.82 5.67 20.01
N ALA A 87 2.13 5.61 20.19
CA ALA A 87 3.00 6.71 19.79
C ALA A 87 2.96 6.84 18.26
N LEU A 88 2.81 8.07 17.76
CA LEU A 88 3.02 8.37 16.35
C LEU A 88 4.50 8.19 16.04
N GLU A 89 4.82 7.15 15.28
CA GLU A 89 6.14 6.97 14.70
C GLU A 89 6.33 7.92 13.51
N LYS A 90 7.58 8.29 13.25
CA LYS A 90 7.90 9.11 12.08
C LYS A 90 8.07 8.20 10.86
N PRO A 91 7.58 8.60 9.68
CA PRO A 91 7.88 7.88 8.45
C PRO A 91 9.38 7.78 8.21
N LEU A 92 9.82 6.63 7.73
CA LEU A 92 11.20 6.38 7.36
C LEU A 92 11.52 6.98 5.98
N PRO A 93 12.77 7.39 5.74
CA PRO A 93 13.21 7.82 4.42
C PRO A 93 13.18 6.63 3.44
N THR A 94 12.83 6.92 2.19
CA THR A 94 12.79 5.97 1.08
C THR A 94 13.90 6.27 0.07
N MET A 95 14.39 5.24 -0.60
CA MET A 95 15.31 5.33 -1.74
C MET A 95 14.60 5.81 -3.02
N ASN A 96 13.26 5.78 -3.04
CA ASN A 96 12.41 6.09 -4.20
C ASN A 96 12.72 5.17 -5.39
N LEU A 97 12.89 3.87 -5.13
CA LEU A 97 13.18 2.90 -6.19
C LEU A 97 12.00 2.74 -7.16
N ASP A 98 10.78 3.06 -6.75
CA ASP A 98 9.61 3.10 -7.62
C ASP A 98 9.80 4.00 -8.85
N ALA A 99 10.56 5.10 -8.72
CA ALA A 99 10.82 6.03 -9.81
C ALA A 99 11.76 5.46 -10.91
N VAL A 100 12.59 4.48 -10.56
CA VAL A 100 13.58 3.87 -11.47
C VAL A 100 13.22 2.44 -11.87
N LEU A 101 12.43 1.73 -11.05
CA LEU A 101 11.94 0.40 -11.33
C LEU A 101 10.64 0.49 -12.13
N ALA A 102 10.58 -0.14 -13.30
CA ALA A 102 9.36 -0.16 -14.09
C ALA A 102 8.25 -0.94 -13.35
N LYS A 103 7.07 -0.32 -13.17
CA LYS A 103 5.88 -1.03 -12.69
C LYS A 103 5.47 -2.08 -13.72
N ARG A 104 5.50 -3.36 -13.32
CA ARG A 104 5.18 -4.51 -14.18
C ARG A 104 4.22 -5.43 -13.46
N GLU A 105 3.27 -5.96 -14.22
CA GLU A 105 2.46 -7.08 -13.78
C GLU A 105 3.32 -8.34 -13.64
N LEU A 106 3.07 -9.13 -12.60
CA LEU A 106 3.79 -10.36 -12.35
C LEU A 106 3.33 -11.47 -13.31
N THR A 107 4.27 -12.32 -13.71
CA THR A 107 4.03 -13.44 -14.62
C THR A 107 4.36 -14.77 -13.92
N PRO A 108 3.97 -15.93 -14.49
CA PRO A 108 4.33 -17.21 -13.91
C PRO A 108 5.83 -17.45 -13.75
N ASN A 109 6.65 -16.75 -14.53
CA ASN A 109 8.11 -16.87 -14.52
C ASN A 109 8.80 -15.75 -13.73
N SER A 110 8.03 -14.87 -13.08
CA SER A 110 8.61 -13.75 -12.34
C SER A 110 9.45 -14.22 -11.17
N ASP A 111 10.60 -13.58 -11.03
CA ASP A 111 11.61 -13.88 -10.01
C ASP A 111 11.45 -12.96 -8.78
N VAL A 112 12.37 -13.07 -7.83
CA VAL A 112 12.35 -12.27 -6.60
C VAL A 112 12.56 -10.78 -6.90
N ARG A 113 13.37 -10.43 -7.91
CA ARG A 113 13.62 -9.05 -8.29
C ARG A 113 12.37 -8.38 -8.83
N GLU A 114 11.64 -9.07 -9.69
CA GLU A 114 10.36 -8.58 -10.22
C GLU A 114 9.29 -8.50 -9.11
N ALA A 115 9.26 -9.46 -8.19
CA ALA A 115 8.35 -9.43 -7.03
C ALA A 115 8.65 -8.26 -6.09
N LEU A 116 9.93 -7.98 -5.78
CA LEU A 116 10.33 -6.80 -5.00
C LEU A 116 9.91 -5.50 -5.70
N ALA A 117 10.20 -5.36 -6.98
CA ALA A 117 9.79 -4.18 -7.74
C ALA A 117 8.27 -3.98 -7.68
N TYR A 118 7.51 -5.06 -7.84
CA TYR A 118 6.06 -5.03 -7.71
C TYR A 118 5.60 -4.57 -6.31
N SER A 119 6.14 -5.15 -5.23
CA SER A 119 5.83 -4.76 -3.85
C SER A 119 6.21 -3.30 -3.55
N ILE A 120 7.39 -2.84 -3.97
CA ILE A 120 7.83 -1.43 -3.84
C ILE A 120 6.79 -0.48 -4.45
N HIS A 121 6.24 -0.82 -5.62
CA HIS A 121 5.19 -0.03 -6.27
C HIS A 121 3.87 -0.03 -5.49
N MET A 122 3.54 -1.13 -4.81
CA MET A 122 2.35 -1.22 -3.97
C MET A 122 2.49 -0.35 -2.73
N GLU A 123 3.56 -0.50 -1.97
CA GLU A 123 3.80 0.29 -0.75
C GLU A 123 3.89 1.79 -1.05
N HIS A 124 4.57 2.17 -2.14
CA HIS A 124 4.62 3.56 -2.56
C HIS A 124 3.23 4.12 -2.90
N SER A 125 2.35 3.31 -3.51
CA SER A 125 0.97 3.70 -3.81
C SER A 125 0.14 3.86 -2.53
N ALA A 126 0.32 2.98 -1.54
CA ALA A 126 -0.31 3.08 -0.22
C ALA A 126 0.12 4.35 0.52
N ILE A 127 1.42 4.62 0.57
CA ILE A 127 1.97 5.86 1.15
C ILE A 127 1.38 7.10 0.47
N ALA A 128 1.33 7.13 -0.86
CA ALA A 128 0.80 8.27 -1.60
C ALA A 128 -0.68 8.51 -1.29
N PHE A 129 -1.47 7.43 -1.21
CA PHE A 129 -2.87 7.48 -0.81
C PHE A 129 -3.05 8.03 0.61
N TYR A 130 -2.34 7.48 1.59
CA TYR A 130 -2.48 7.91 2.98
C TYR A 130 -1.97 9.34 3.22
N ARG A 131 -0.91 9.76 2.53
CA ARG A 131 -0.46 11.17 2.56
C ARG A 131 -1.54 12.11 2.02
N LYS A 132 -2.23 11.73 0.94
CA LYS A 132 -3.35 12.52 0.41
C LYS A 132 -4.51 12.60 1.41
N MET A 133 -4.86 11.50 2.06
CA MET A 133 -5.91 11.49 3.09
C MET A 133 -5.54 12.31 4.33
N ALA A 134 -4.30 12.19 4.83
CA ALA A 134 -3.79 12.99 5.93
C ALA A 134 -3.87 14.50 5.61
N ALA A 135 -3.45 14.90 4.40
CA ALA A 135 -3.52 16.29 3.97
C ALA A 135 -4.96 16.81 3.88
N ALA A 136 -5.89 16.01 3.37
CA ALA A 136 -7.31 16.36 3.27
C ALA A 136 -7.99 16.56 4.64
N CYS A 137 -7.43 15.97 5.71
CA CYS A 137 -7.97 16.03 7.06
C CYS A 137 -7.03 16.73 8.05
N ALA A 138 -6.11 17.58 7.57
CA ALA A 138 -5.07 18.19 8.40
C ALA A 138 -5.64 18.85 9.67
N GLY A 139 -5.11 18.46 10.83
CA GLY A 139 -5.56 18.94 12.15
C GLY A 139 -6.71 18.17 12.79
N ALA A 140 -7.36 17.25 12.06
CA ALA A 140 -8.36 16.34 12.62
C ALA A 140 -7.71 15.06 13.18
N PRO A 141 -8.36 14.34 14.12
CA PRO A 141 -7.86 13.06 14.63
C PRO A 141 -7.57 12.02 13.53
N MET A 142 -8.32 12.06 12.43
CA MET A 142 -8.20 11.14 11.30
C MET A 142 -6.88 11.32 10.55
N ALA A 143 -6.32 12.54 10.53
CA ALA A 143 -4.99 12.75 9.97
C ALA A 143 -3.91 11.96 10.75
N LYS A 144 -4.03 11.85 12.08
CA LYS A 144 -3.09 11.08 12.89
C LYS A 144 -3.13 9.58 12.56
N LEU A 145 -4.31 9.04 12.29
CA LEU A 145 -4.45 7.65 11.84
C LEU A 145 -3.74 7.46 10.50
N MET A 146 -3.99 8.34 9.53
CA MET A 146 -3.34 8.28 8.22
C MET A 146 -1.82 8.47 8.33
N GLU A 147 -1.34 9.36 9.19
CA GLU A 147 0.09 9.55 9.47
C GLU A 147 0.74 8.29 10.06
N ARG A 148 0.03 7.56 10.94
CA ARG A 148 0.48 6.27 11.45
C ARG A 148 0.60 5.24 10.33
N LEU A 149 -0.41 5.12 9.46
CA LEU A 149 -0.34 4.21 8.31
C LEU A 149 0.80 4.59 7.35
N VAL A 150 1.04 5.88 7.10
CA VAL A 150 2.22 6.34 6.34
C VAL A 150 3.52 5.89 7.00
N ALA A 151 3.61 5.94 8.33
CA ALA A 151 4.78 5.46 9.04
C ALA A 151 4.94 3.94 8.87
N ASP A 152 3.86 3.18 9.02
CA ASP A 152 3.87 1.73 8.89
C ASP A 152 4.28 1.29 7.48
N GLU A 153 3.66 1.81 6.43
CA GLU A 153 4.02 1.49 5.05
C GLU A 153 5.41 2.00 4.66
N SER A 154 5.89 3.10 5.26
CA SER A 154 7.27 3.54 5.01
C SER A 154 8.31 2.56 5.55
N ARG A 155 7.99 1.80 6.61
CA ARG A 155 8.87 0.74 7.11
C ARG A 155 8.85 -0.45 6.16
N HIS A 156 7.69 -0.86 5.67
CA HIS A 156 7.58 -1.93 4.67
C HIS A 156 8.33 -1.55 3.38
N LEU A 157 8.11 -0.33 2.88
CA LEU A 157 8.81 0.18 1.70
C LEU A 157 10.33 0.17 1.90
N GLN A 158 10.83 0.70 3.03
CA GLN A 158 12.27 0.69 3.31
C GLN A 158 12.81 -0.74 3.30
N GLN A 159 12.16 -1.69 3.99
CA GLN A 159 12.63 -3.07 4.04
C GLN A 159 12.72 -3.70 2.65
N LEU A 160 11.74 -3.45 1.78
CA LEU A 160 11.75 -3.93 0.39
C LEU A 160 12.85 -3.25 -0.44
N GLU A 161 13.07 -1.95 -0.26
CA GLU A 161 14.12 -1.20 -0.95
C GLU A 161 15.52 -1.66 -0.52
N ASP A 162 15.75 -1.82 0.78
CA ASP A 162 17.01 -2.35 1.34
C ASP A 162 17.30 -3.75 0.78
N MET A 163 16.30 -4.64 0.78
CA MET A 163 16.42 -5.97 0.17
C MET A 163 16.74 -5.90 -1.32
N TYR A 164 16.16 -4.94 -2.05
CA TYR A 164 16.45 -4.77 -3.47
C TYR A 164 17.88 -4.29 -3.68
N GLU A 165 18.32 -3.30 -2.91
CA GLU A 165 19.67 -2.73 -2.97
C GLU A 165 20.73 -3.80 -2.71
N ASP A 166 20.61 -4.50 -1.58
CA ASP A 166 21.55 -5.52 -1.11
C ASP A 166 21.75 -6.66 -2.12
N HIS A 167 20.68 -7.05 -2.83
CA HIS A 167 20.71 -8.20 -3.72
C HIS A 167 20.87 -7.87 -5.20
N TYR A 168 20.53 -6.67 -5.65
CA TYR A 168 20.44 -6.35 -7.09
C TYR A 168 21.07 -5.02 -7.52
N MET A 169 21.52 -4.18 -6.58
CA MET A 169 22.19 -2.90 -6.88
C MET A 169 23.64 -2.84 -6.39
N THR A 170 24.21 -3.96 -5.92
CA THR A 170 25.62 -4.02 -5.55
C THR A 170 26.53 -3.58 -6.70
N GLU A 171 27.33 -2.54 -6.44
CA GLU A 171 28.29 -1.97 -7.38
C GLU A 171 29.30 -3.03 -7.85
N ASN A 172 29.51 -3.12 -9.18
CA ASN A 172 30.73 -3.69 -9.77
C ASN A 172 31.66 -2.55 -10.19
#